data_AF-A0A366GL07-F1
#
_entry.id   AF-A0A366GL07-F1
#
_cell.length_a   1.000
_cell.length_b   1.000
_cell.length_c   1.000
_cell.angle_alpha   90.00
_cell.angle_beta   90.00
_cell.angle_gamma   90.00
#
_symmetry.space_group_name_H-M   'P 1'
#
loop_
_entity.id
_entity.type
_entity.pdbx_description
1 polymer ?
#
loop_
_entity_poly.entity_id
_entity_poly.type
_entity_poly.pdbx_seq_one_letter_code
_entity_poly.pdbx_strand_id
1 'polypeptide(L)'
;MTVRIRKYSWQLAPGHIRDIRQRVFIEEQQIPPELEWDETDEIADHFLAVLPDNTPVGVARLFSSLDETAHIGRMAILPEHRGKGIGEALLRHLLAEAAGQYDEVRLSAQEHAIPFYQRSGFHVCSDVYDDAGIPHYDMRCLAPELAVAALEERDHPLLLEEDRQSWRFENETRMLALMDSLAGQAGQRIWLYDRLLEHDLYDRFRFRELISALARRHRLSEVRLLIHDDKPLVKRRHQLVELMRRLPSRIELKLVNDDYPVEDQPFMLIDREGVLYRHDFYKPEGFCNFSDSGRVKLLSEAFQRMWDVGRSSLELRQLPL
;
A
#
# COMPACT_ATOMS: atom_id res chain seq x y z
N MET A 1 -0.39 -21.91 18.85
CA MET A 1 0.09 -21.62 20.23
C MET A 1 -0.51 -20.29 20.64
N THR A 2 -1.24 -20.22 21.76
CA THR A 2 -1.97 -18.99 22.14
C THR A 2 -1.04 -18.05 22.90
N VAL A 3 -0.84 -16.85 22.38
CA VAL A 3 -0.07 -15.77 23.01
C VAL A 3 -1.03 -14.66 23.41
N ARG A 4 -0.80 -14.02 24.56
CA ARG A 4 -1.50 -12.79 24.95
C ARG A 4 -0.60 -11.62 24.61
N ILE A 5 -1.19 -10.52 24.13
CA ILE A 5 -0.45 -9.31 23.78
C ILE A 5 -0.87 -8.22 24.76
N ARG A 6 0.13 -7.57 25.36
CA ARG A 6 -0.07 -6.53 26.37
C ARG A 6 0.55 -5.23 25.87
N LYS A 7 -0.23 -4.16 25.94
CA LYS A 7 0.15 -2.80 25.52
C LYS A 7 0.65 -1.99 26.73
N TYR A 8 1.73 -1.24 26.54
CA TYR A 8 2.36 -0.40 27.56
C TYR A 8 2.83 0.92 26.95
N SER A 9 2.72 2.02 27.69
CA SER A 9 3.55 3.20 27.43
C SER A 9 4.97 2.95 27.93
N TRP A 10 5.95 3.70 27.41
CA TRP A 10 7.35 3.52 27.79
C TRP A 10 7.62 3.64 29.30
N GLN A 11 6.95 4.58 29.97
CA GLN A 11 7.14 4.84 31.41
C GLN A 11 6.56 3.71 32.28
N LEU A 12 5.63 2.92 31.75
CA LEU A 12 4.98 1.79 32.43
C LEU A 12 5.45 0.43 31.87
N ALA A 13 6.36 0.44 30.89
CA ALA A 13 6.86 -0.76 30.25
C ALA A 13 7.66 -1.61 31.24
N PRO A 14 7.35 -2.91 31.39
CA PRO A 14 8.18 -3.80 32.20
C PRO A 14 9.59 -3.93 31.61
N GLY A 15 10.58 -4.18 32.47
CA GLY A 15 11.98 -4.37 32.07
C GLY A 15 12.18 -5.39 30.95
N HIS A 16 11.31 -6.40 30.87
CA HIS A 16 11.29 -7.42 29.82
C HIS A 16 11.23 -6.88 28.39
N ILE A 17 10.64 -5.70 28.16
CA ILE A 17 10.68 -5.09 26.83
C ILE A 17 12.13 -4.76 26.43
N ARG A 18 12.90 -4.21 27.37
CA ARG A 18 14.32 -3.90 27.16
C ARG A 18 15.16 -5.17 27.08
N ASP A 19 14.90 -6.14 27.95
CA ASP A 19 15.64 -7.40 27.99
C ASP A 19 15.55 -8.16 26.65
N ILE A 20 14.35 -8.26 26.06
CA ILE A 20 14.15 -8.94 24.78
C ILE A 20 14.83 -8.18 23.64
N ARG A 21 14.71 -6.84 23.60
CA ARG A 21 15.38 -6.00 22.60
C ARG A 21 16.90 -6.13 22.69
N GLN A 22 17.46 -6.06 23.89
CA GLN A 22 18.90 -6.26 24.10
C GLN A 22 19.35 -7.64 23.60
N ARG A 23 18.64 -8.70 23.97
CA ARG A 23 19.01 -10.06 23.58
C ARG A 23 18.96 -10.30 22.07
N VAL A 24 17.97 -9.73 21.38
CA VAL A 24 17.79 -9.95 19.92
C VAL A 24 18.60 -8.95 19.09
N PHE A 25 18.49 -7.65 19.36
CA PHE A 25 19.12 -6.63 18.53
C PHE A 25 20.61 -6.45 18.86
N ILE A 26 20.96 -6.35 20.15
CA ILE A 26 22.35 -6.09 20.56
C ILE A 26 23.15 -7.40 20.60
N GLU A 27 22.71 -8.39 21.37
CA GLU A 27 23.51 -9.59 21.62
C GLU A 27 23.51 -10.56 20.42
N GLU A 28 22.39 -10.74 19.73
CA GLU A 28 22.31 -11.65 18.60
C GLU A 28 22.65 -10.97 17.27
N GLN A 29 22.00 -9.85 16.95
CA GLN A 29 22.20 -9.15 15.67
C GLN A 29 23.41 -8.21 15.66
N GLN A 30 24.08 -8.03 16.81
CA GLN A 30 25.28 -7.19 16.94
C GLN A 30 25.04 -5.72 16.59
N ILE A 31 23.81 -5.23 16.77
CA ILE A 31 23.48 -3.80 16.64
C ILE A 31 24.16 -3.03 17.79
N PRO A 32 24.91 -1.94 17.52
CA PRO A 32 25.52 -1.13 18.56
C PRO A 32 24.49 -0.65 19.60
N PRO A 33 24.75 -0.83 20.92
CA PRO A 33 23.79 -0.46 21.97
C PRO A 33 23.27 0.97 21.90
N GLU A 34 24.10 1.91 21.43
CA GLU A 34 23.78 3.32 21.26
C GLU A 34 22.76 3.60 20.14
N LEU A 35 22.55 2.67 19.20
CA LEU A 35 21.58 2.80 18.10
C LEU A 35 20.22 2.16 18.43
N GLU A 36 20.17 1.28 19.43
CA GLU A 36 18.95 0.54 19.74
C GLU A 36 17.85 1.42 20.35
N TRP A 37 18.25 2.36 21.21
CA TRP A 37 17.34 3.22 21.98
C TRP A 37 17.24 4.59 21.32
N ASP A 38 16.02 5.04 21.01
CA ASP A 38 15.79 6.30 20.32
C ASP A 38 14.67 7.14 20.96
N GLU A 39 14.52 8.38 20.50
CA GLU A 39 13.51 9.32 21.02
C GLU A 39 12.06 8.84 20.78
N THR A 40 11.85 7.97 19.79
CA THR A 40 10.52 7.45 19.48
C THR A 40 10.04 6.43 20.51
N ASP A 41 10.95 5.85 21.30
CA ASP A 41 10.59 4.95 22.39
C ASP A 41 9.66 5.63 23.39
N GLU A 42 9.82 6.93 23.68
CA GLU A 42 9.01 7.64 24.67
C GLU A 42 7.56 7.89 24.23
N ILE A 43 7.32 7.99 22.92
CA ILE A 43 6.02 8.30 22.32
C ILE A 43 5.31 7.08 21.73
N ALA A 44 6.01 5.95 21.62
CA ALA A 44 5.45 4.73 21.06
C ALA A 44 4.61 3.95 22.08
N ASP A 45 3.61 3.26 21.55
CA ASP A 45 2.95 2.15 22.23
C ASP A 45 3.82 0.90 22.09
N HIS A 46 4.16 0.26 23.22
CA HIS A 46 4.98 -0.95 23.25
C HIS A 46 4.11 -2.17 23.52
N PHE A 47 4.34 -3.24 22.75
CA PHE A 47 3.56 -4.46 22.80
C PHE A 47 4.44 -5.62 23.22
N LEU A 48 4.02 -6.34 24.26
CA LEU A 48 4.69 -7.50 24.80
C LEU A 48 3.84 -8.75 24.55
N ALA A 49 4.41 -9.71 23.82
CA ALA A 49 3.85 -11.04 23.61
C ALA A 49 4.22 -11.94 24.80
N VAL A 50 3.21 -12.44 25.52
CA VAL A 50 3.37 -13.30 26.72
C VAL A 50 2.66 -14.64 26.56
N LEU A 51 3.33 -15.71 26.95
CA LEU A 51 2.77 -17.06 26.99
C LEU A 51 1.70 -17.21 28.10
N PRO A 52 0.92 -18.30 28.10
CA PRO A 52 -0.13 -18.52 29.11
C PRO A 52 0.39 -18.53 30.56
N ASP A 53 1.65 -18.89 30.77
CA ASP A 53 2.36 -18.87 32.06
C ASP A 53 2.92 -17.48 32.43
N ASN A 54 2.63 -16.45 31.62
CA ASN A 54 3.15 -15.08 31.68
C ASN A 54 4.62 -14.91 31.28
N THR A 55 5.26 -15.91 30.67
CA THR A 55 6.62 -15.76 30.15
C THR A 55 6.63 -14.77 28.97
N PRO A 56 7.39 -13.67 29.03
CA PRO A 56 7.54 -12.73 27.91
C PRO A 56 8.47 -13.31 26.84
N VAL A 57 8.03 -13.27 25.57
CA VAL A 57 8.70 -13.98 24.47
C VAL A 57 8.89 -13.16 23.20
N GLY A 58 8.23 -12.01 23.11
CA GLY A 58 8.37 -11.13 21.95
C GLY A 58 7.90 -9.72 22.24
N VAL A 59 8.40 -8.78 21.45
CA VAL A 59 8.18 -7.35 21.59
C VAL A 59 8.00 -6.71 20.22
N ALA A 60 7.28 -5.59 20.19
CA ALA A 60 7.21 -4.66 19.07
C ALA A 60 6.79 -3.30 19.60
N ARG A 61 6.95 -2.25 18.79
CA ARG A 61 6.35 -0.94 19.06
C ARG A 61 5.53 -0.46 17.87
N LEU A 62 4.52 0.34 18.16
CA LEU A 62 3.70 1.07 17.20
C LEU A 62 3.75 2.55 17.58
N PHE A 63 4.03 3.42 16.62
CA PHE A 63 3.92 4.86 16.80
C PHE A 63 3.34 5.50 15.54
N SER A 64 2.95 6.76 15.60
CA SER A 64 2.44 7.51 14.46
C SER A 64 3.27 8.75 14.22
N SER A 65 3.49 9.09 12.95
CA SER A 65 4.07 10.35 12.52
C SER A 65 2.96 11.21 11.91
N LEU A 66 2.52 12.27 12.63
CA LEU A 66 1.54 13.28 12.20
C LEU A 66 0.47 12.76 11.20
N ASP A 67 -0.60 12.23 11.81
CA ASP A 67 -2.00 12.13 11.41
C ASP A 67 -2.50 11.07 10.40
N GLU A 68 -1.68 10.33 9.64
CA GLU A 68 -2.26 9.28 8.76
C GLU A 68 -1.43 7.99 8.59
N THR A 69 -0.23 7.92 9.16
CA THR A 69 0.66 6.77 8.98
C THR A 69 1.17 6.24 10.31
N ALA A 70 0.90 4.96 10.57
CA ALA A 70 1.50 4.23 11.67
C ALA A 70 2.82 3.57 11.25
N HIS A 71 3.72 3.41 12.21
CA HIS A 71 5.03 2.80 12.03
C HIS A 71 5.20 1.65 13.02
N ILE A 72 5.47 0.47 12.48
CA ILE A 72 5.86 -0.69 13.28
C ILE A 72 7.38 -0.74 13.34
N GLY A 73 7.91 -0.89 14.55
CA GLY A 73 9.34 -1.01 14.77
C GLY A 73 9.69 -1.97 15.91
N ARG A 74 10.99 -2.22 16.08
CA ARG A 74 11.56 -3.01 17.18
C ARG A 74 10.87 -4.37 17.38
N MET A 75 10.44 -4.98 16.27
CA MET A 75 9.77 -6.26 16.30
C MET A 75 10.78 -7.39 16.50
N ALA A 76 10.71 -8.08 17.63
CA ALA A 76 11.66 -9.13 18.00
C ALA A 76 10.97 -10.27 18.74
N ILE A 77 11.34 -11.51 18.40
CA ILE A 77 10.94 -12.73 19.10
C ILE A 77 12.21 -13.42 19.60
N LEU A 78 12.20 -13.85 20.87
CA LEU A 78 13.31 -14.62 21.44
C LEU A 78 13.60 -15.87 20.59
N PRO A 79 14.87 -16.20 20.30
CA PRO A 79 15.26 -17.30 19.41
C PRO A 79 14.54 -18.63 19.66
N GLU A 80 14.46 -19.05 20.92
CA GLU A 80 13.84 -20.30 21.37
C GLU A 80 12.30 -20.36 21.16
N HIS A 81 11.67 -19.23 20.81
CA HIS A 81 10.24 -19.09 20.58
C HIS A 81 9.88 -18.80 19.11
N ARG A 82 10.87 -18.69 18.20
CA ARG A 82 10.63 -18.47 16.76
C ARG A 82 10.00 -19.69 16.09
N GLY A 83 9.34 -19.48 14.94
CA GLY A 83 8.68 -20.53 14.17
C GLY A 83 7.38 -21.07 14.80
N LYS A 84 6.89 -20.47 15.89
CA LYS A 84 5.68 -20.93 16.62
C LYS A 84 4.43 -20.07 16.37
N GLY A 85 4.47 -19.19 15.36
CA GLY A 85 3.37 -18.26 15.02
C GLY A 85 3.25 -17.02 15.93
N ILE A 86 4.16 -16.83 16.90
CA ILE A 86 4.09 -15.69 17.85
C ILE A 86 4.30 -14.35 17.15
N GLY A 87 5.26 -14.26 16.22
CA GLY A 87 5.50 -13.04 15.44
C GLY A 87 4.29 -12.65 14.61
N GLU A 88 3.65 -13.62 13.96
CA GLU A 88 2.44 -13.39 13.17
C GLU A 88 1.26 -12.93 14.03
N ALA A 89 1.07 -13.55 15.21
CA ALA A 89 0.06 -13.10 16.16
C ALA A 89 0.32 -11.66 16.65
N LEU A 90 1.58 -11.31 16.89
CA LEU A 90 1.98 -9.95 17.27
C LEU A 90 1.73 -8.94 16.14
N LEU A 91 2.16 -9.24 14.91
CA LEU A 91 1.93 -8.37 13.74
C LEU A 91 0.44 -8.18 13.45
N ARG A 92 -0.36 -9.25 13.49
CA ARG A 92 -1.81 -9.21 13.33
C ARG A 92 -2.45 -8.26 14.35
N HIS A 93 -2.00 -8.28 15.60
CA HIS A 93 -2.50 -7.37 16.63
C HIS A 93 -2.11 -5.93 16.37
N LEU A 94 -0.87 -5.65 15.95
CA LEU A 94 -0.43 -4.30 15.60
C LEU A 94 -1.21 -3.73 14.40
N LEU A 95 -1.46 -4.57 13.39
CA LEU A 95 -2.31 -4.19 12.26
C LEU A 95 -3.75 -3.92 12.69
N ALA A 96 -4.30 -4.71 13.62
CA ALA A 96 -5.63 -4.50 14.15
C ALA A 96 -5.72 -3.22 15.02
N GLU A 97 -4.67 -2.89 15.77
CA GLU A 97 -4.56 -1.60 16.50
C GLU A 97 -4.50 -0.42 15.52
N ALA A 98 -3.84 -0.58 14.37
CA ALA A 98 -3.75 0.45 13.36
C ALA A 98 -5.01 0.57 12.48
N ALA A 99 -5.73 -0.55 12.27
CA ALA A 99 -6.91 -0.60 11.42
C ALA A 99 -8.01 0.36 11.90
N GLY A 100 -8.62 1.09 10.96
CA GLY A 100 -9.66 2.09 11.25
C GLY A 100 -9.16 3.39 11.88
N GLN A 101 -7.88 3.48 12.26
CA GLN A 101 -7.23 4.71 12.74
C GLN A 101 -6.25 5.28 11.73
N TYR A 102 -5.55 4.40 11.01
CA TYR A 102 -4.57 4.76 10.00
C TYR A 102 -4.88 4.02 8.71
N ASP A 103 -4.68 4.70 7.59
CA ASP A 103 -4.84 4.06 6.30
C ASP A 103 -3.52 3.45 5.79
N GLU A 104 -2.39 3.88 6.34
CA GLU A 104 -1.07 3.38 5.99
C GLU A 104 -0.31 2.89 7.23
N VAL A 105 0.27 1.69 7.13
CA VAL A 105 1.23 1.17 8.11
C VAL A 105 2.56 0.96 7.41
N ARG A 106 3.64 1.51 7.96
CA ARG A 106 5.01 1.38 7.47
C ARG A 106 5.90 0.63 8.44
N LEU A 107 6.97 0.05 7.91
CA LEU A 107 8.05 -0.54 8.68
C LEU A 107 9.35 -0.58 7.86
N SER A 108 10.47 -0.60 8.57
CA SER A 108 11.79 -0.95 8.02
C SER A 108 12.01 -2.45 8.25
N ALA A 109 12.04 -3.23 7.18
CA ALA A 109 12.23 -4.67 7.23
C ALA A 109 13.64 -5.07 6.86
N GLN A 110 14.26 -5.94 7.65
CA GLN A 110 15.45 -6.68 7.24
C GLN A 110 15.10 -7.56 6.03
N GLU A 111 16.04 -7.72 5.09
CA GLU A 111 15.80 -8.46 3.84
C GLU A 111 15.18 -9.85 4.04
N HIS A 112 15.68 -10.61 5.03
CA HIS A 112 15.17 -11.96 5.33
C HIS A 112 13.76 -11.98 5.94
N ALA A 113 13.27 -10.85 6.46
CA ALA A 113 11.95 -10.71 7.05
C ALA A 113 10.87 -10.26 6.04
N ILE A 114 11.26 -9.88 4.82
CA ILE A 114 10.31 -9.46 3.77
C ILE A 114 9.17 -10.48 3.56
N PRO A 115 9.45 -11.79 3.38
CA PRO A 115 8.36 -12.77 3.18
C PRO A 115 7.42 -12.87 4.38
N PHE A 116 7.90 -12.56 5.60
CA PHE A 116 7.07 -12.54 6.80
C PHE A 116 6.04 -11.41 6.75
N TYR A 117 6.46 -10.20 6.39
CA TYR A 117 5.55 -9.05 6.28
C TYR A 117 4.65 -9.13 5.05
N GLN A 118 5.12 -9.69 3.94
CA GLN A 118 4.31 -9.91 2.73
C GLN A 118 3.08 -10.79 2.98
N ARG A 119 3.21 -11.82 3.84
CA ARG A 119 2.05 -12.64 4.26
C ARG A 119 1.00 -11.87 5.06
N SER A 120 1.30 -10.64 5.45
CA SER A 120 0.37 -9.76 6.16
C SER A 120 -0.03 -8.52 5.36
N GLY A 121 0.15 -8.54 4.05
CA GLY A 121 -0.31 -7.48 3.15
C GLY A 121 0.61 -6.25 3.06
N PHE A 122 1.87 -6.41 3.47
CA PHE A 122 2.91 -5.40 3.21
C PHE A 122 3.59 -5.66 1.86
N HIS A 123 3.97 -4.58 1.18
CA HIS A 123 4.82 -4.63 -0.01
C HIS A 123 6.03 -3.71 0.16
N VAL A 124 7.12 -4.04 -0.53
CA VAL A 124 8.35 -3.22 -0.56
C VAL A 124 8.09 -1.93 -1.32
N CYS A 125 8.51 -0.79 -0.75
CA CYS A 125 8.32 0.53 -1.34
C CYS A 125 9.60 1.39 -1.44
N SER A 126 10.77 0.84 -1.12
CA SER A 126 12.07 1.49 -1.33
C SER A 126 13.06 0.59 -2.08
N ASP A 127 14.19 1.17 -2.47
CA ASP A 127 15.41 0.42 -2.74
C ASP A 127 16.04 -0.06 -1.41
N VAL A 128 17.01 -0.98 -1.51
CA VAL A 128 17.78 -1.45 -0.35
C VAL A 128 18.63 -0.31 0.24
N TYR A 129 18.67 -0.24 1.56
CA TYR A 129 19.58 0.65 2.29
C TYR A 129 20.23 -0.06 3.48
N ASP A 130 21.33 0.49 3.96
CA ASP A 130 22.02 0.00 5.15
C ASP A 130 21.42 0.64 6.41
N ASP A 131 21.06 -0.18 7.38
CA ASP A 131 20.69 0.25 8.73
C ASP A 131 21.45 -0.61 9.74
N ALA A 132 22.38 0.02 10.46
CA ALA A 132 23.33 -0.61 11.38
C ALA A 132 24.12 -1.80 10.77
N GLY A 133 24.52 -1.73 9.49
CA GLY A 133 25.25 -2.80 8.82
C GLY A 133 24.37 -3.95 8.30
N ILE A 134 23.05 -3.81 8.37
CA ILE A 134 22.07 -4.82 7.95
C ILE A 134 21.28 -4.27 6.75
N PRO A 135 21.14 -5.02 5.63
CA PRO A 135 20.30 -4.62 4.51
C PRO A 135 18.82 -4.55 4.89
N HIS A 136 18.22 -3.38 4.64
CA HIS A 136 16.83 -3.08 4.94
C HIS A 136 16.08 -2.54 3.72
N TYR A 137 14.75 -2.67 3.79
CA TYR A 137 13.79 -2.14 2.85
C TYR A 137 12.63 -1.52 3.61
N ASP A 138 12.16 -0.35 3.17
CA ASP A 138 10.88 0.16 3.61
C ASP A 138 9.77 -0.71 3.01
N MET A 139 8.84 -1.10 3.86
CA MET A 139 7.61 -1.78 3.46
C MET A 139 6.40 -1.03 3.98
N ARG A 140 5.29 -1.15 3.25
CA ARG A 140 4.03 -0.51 3.63
C ARG A 140 2.81 -1.39 3.36
N CYS A 141 1.77 -1.19 4.16
CA CYS A 141 0.41 -1.69 3.94
C CYS A 141 -0.53 -0.48 3.81
N LEU A 142 -1.19 -0.32 2.66
CA LEU A 142 -2.07 0.82 2.34
C LEU A 142 -3.56 0.56 2.62
N ALA A 143 -3.87 -0.61 3.17
CA ALA A 143 -5.23 -1.01 3.52
C ALA A 143 -5.22 -1.96 4.73
N PRO A 144 -4.77 -1.51 5.91
CA PRO A 144 -4.59 -2.36 7.09
C PRO A 144 -5.88 -3.06 7.51
N GLU A 145 -7.04 -2.40 7.42
CA GLU A 145 -8.34 -3.00 7.72
C GLU A 145 -8.65 -4.21 6.81
N LEU A 146 -8.39 -4.07 5.51
CA LEU A 146 -8.59 -5.17 4.55
C LEU A 146 -7.57 -6.29 4.75
N ALA A 147 -6.32 -5.95 5.05
CA ALA A 147 -5.28 -6.92 5.34
C ALA A 147 -5.69 -7.79 6.53
N VAL A 148 -6.06 -7.16 7.67
CA VAL A 148 -6.48 -7.86 8.90
C VAL A 148 -7.65 -8.81 8.64
N ALA A 149 -8.67 -8.34 7.93
CA ALA A 149 -9.86 -9.15 7.62
C ALA A 149 -9.54 -10.38 6.77
N ALA A 150 -8.44 -10.37 6.01
CA ALA A 150 -8.06 -11.46 5.12
C ALA A 150 -6.97 -12.38 5.67
N LEU A 151 -6.32 -12.04 6.78
CA LEU A 151 -5.18 -12.79 7.35
C LEU A 151 -5.50 -14.24 7.75
N GLU A 152 -6.77 -14.62 7.85
CA GLU A 152 -7.19 -15.99 8.16
C GLU A 152 -7.55 -16.80 6.90
N GLU A 153 -7.85 -16.13 5.79
CA GLU A 153 -8.39 -16.74 4.58
C GLU A 153 -7.39 -16.72 3.40
N ARG A 154 -6.32 -15.93 3.51
CA ARG A 154 -5.39 -15.64 2.42
C ARG A 154 -3.93 -15.69 2.89
N ASP A 155 -3.08 -16.35 2.10
CA ASP A 155 -1.64 -16.45 2.39
C ASP A 155 -0.88 -15.15 2.11
N HIS A 156 -1.25 -14.43 1.04
CA HIS A 156 -0.58 -13.22 0.57
C HIS A 156 -1.61 -12.14 0.21
N PRO A 157 -2.42 -11.65 1.17
CA PRO A 157 -3.47 -10.69 0.86
C PRO A 157 -2.89 -9.40 0.28
N LEU A 158 -3.54 -8.83 -0.73
CA LEU A 158 -3.22 -7.51 -1.31
C LEU A 158 -1.83 -7.41 -1.96
N LEU A 159 -1.14 -8.52 -2.23
CA LEU A 159 0.19 -8.50 -2.84
C LEU A 159 0.08 -8.70 -4.36
N LEU A 160 0.58 -7.73 -5.13
CA LEU A 160 0.64 -7.82 -6.59
C LEU A 160 1.40 -9.09 -7.01
N GLU A 161 0.96 -9.74 -8.09
CA GLU A 161 1.49 -11.02 -8.61
C GLU A 161 1.17 -12.27 -7.76
N GLU A 162 0.95 -12.11 -6.46
CA GLU A 162 0.78 -13.23 -5.51
C GLU A 162 -0.68 -13.45 -5.07
N ASP A 163 -1.47 -12.39 -4.87
CA ASP A 163 -2.88 -12.53 -4.45
C ASP A 163 -3.79 -12.86 -5.66
N ARG A 164 -4.01 -14.17 -5.84
CA ARG A 164 -4.83 -14.74 -6.92
C ARG A 164 -6.34 -14.63 -6.68
N GLN A 165 -6.76 -14.26 -5.47
CA GLN A 165 -8.17 -14.23 -5.12
C GLN A 165 -8.78 -12.85 -5.38
N SER A 166 -9.98 -12.81 -5.98
CA SER A 166 -10.70 -11.56 -6.20
C SER A 166 -11.17 -10.91 -4.90
N TRP A 167 -11.01 -9.60 -4.80
CA TRP A 167 -11.56 -8.75 -3.76
C TRP A 167 -12.79 -8.04 -4.28
N ARG A 168 -13.97 -8.34 -3.73
CA ARG A 168 -15.19 -7.59 -4.07
C ARG A 168 -15.25 -6.29 -3.29
N PHE A 169 -15.85 -5.28 -3.91
CA PHE A 169 -16.22 -4.03 -3.25
C PHE A 169 -17.62 -3.60 -3.69
N GLU A 170 -18.38 -3.06 -2.75
CA GLU A 170 -19.78 -2.61 -2.93
C GLU A 170 -19.98 -1.18 -2.40
N ASN A 171 -18.90 -0.57 -1.89
CA ASN A 171 -18.88 0.78 -1.37
C ASN A 171 -17.56 1.47 -1.73
N GLU A 172 -17.59 2.80 -1.68
CA GLU A 172 -16.48 3.64 -2.10
C GLU A 172 -15.24 3.46 -1.21
N THR A 173 -15.39 3.41 0.12
CA THR A 173 -14.28 3.24 1.06
C THR A 173 -13.44 2.00 0.74
N ARG A 174 -14.10 0.84 0.55
CA ARG A 174 -13.42 -0.42 0.22
C ARG A 174 -12.77 -0.37 -1.16
N MET A 175 -13.44 0.25 -2.13
CA MET A 175 -12.90 0.45 -3.48
C MET A 175 -11.64 1.32 -3.46
N LEU A 176 -11.65 2.43 -2.73
CA LEU A 176 -10.51 3.35 -2.62
C LEU A 176 -9.32 2.70 -1.89
N ALA A 177 -9.56 1.94 -0.82
CA ALA A 177 -8.52 1.18 -0.14
C ALA A 177 -7.85 0.14 -1.07
N LEU A 178 -8.65 -0.58 -1.87
CA LEU A 178 -8.13 -1.51 -2.88
C LEU A 178 -7.40 -0.78 -4.01
N MET A 179 -7.92 0.38 -4.46
CA MET A 179 -7.29 1.22 -5.48
C MET A 179 -5.91 1.69 -5.04
N ASP A 180 -5.78 2.21 -3.82
CA ASP A 180 -4.51 2.69 -3.29
C ASP A 180 -3.53 1.55 -3.06
N SER A 181 -4.00 0.43 -2.50
CA SER A 181 -3.19 -0.77 -2.31
C SER A 181 -2.64 -1.32 -3.63
N LEU A 182 -3.47 -1.38 -4.67
CA LEU A 182 -3.07 -1.86 -5.99
C LEU A 182 -2.13 -0.85 -6.68
N ALA A 183 -2.50 0.43 -6.73
CA ALA A 183 -1.70 1.48 -7.37
C ALA A 183 -0.35 1.70 -6.70
N GLY A 184 -0.26 1.52 -5.38
CA GLY A 184 0.99 1.68 -4.63
C GLY A 184 2.05 0.62 -4.95
N GLN A 185 1.67 -0.48 -5.59
CA GLN A 185 2.58 -1.56 -5.99
C GLN A 185 3.05 -1.43 -7.44
N ALA A 186 2.56 -0.45 -8.20
CA ALA A 186 2.91 -0.28 -9.59
C ALA A 186 4.43 -0.10 -9.80
N GLY A 187 5.00 -0.93 -10.66
CA GLY A 187 6.40 -0.89 -11.06
C GLY A 187 6.64 -0.13 -12.37
N GLN A 188 5.74 -0.28 -13.34
CA GLN A 188 5.93 0.19 -14.71
C GLN A 188 4.76 1.04 -15.22
N ARG A 189 3.50 0.63 -15.05
CA ARG A 189 2.39 1.37 -15.65
C ARG A 189 1.09 1.36 -14.85
N ILE A 190 0.36 2.46 -15.00
CA ILE A 190 -1.03 2.61 -14.56
C ILE A 190 -1.85 3.10 -15.74
N TRP A 191 -2.80 2.30 -16.20
CA TRP A 191 -3.75 2.71 -17.24
C TRP A 191 -5.14 2.80 -16.62
N LEU A 192 -5.75 3.97 -16.66
CA LEU A 192 -7.07 4.26 -16.11
C LEU A 192 -8.04 4.59 -17.24
N TYR A 193 -9.15 3.86 -17.30
CA TYR A 193 -10.29 4.16 -18.17
C TYR A 193 -11.51 4.47 -17.31
N ASP A 194 -12.11 5.64 -17.51
CA ASP A 194 -13.32 6.05 -16.80
C ASP A 194 -14.15 7.03 -17.62
N ARG A 195 -15.39 7.30 -17.21
CA ARG A 195 -16.21 8.36 -17.82
C ARG A 195 -15.63 9.73 -17.51
N LEU A 196 -15.32 9.96 -16.24
CA LEU A 196 -14.81 11.21 -15.71
C LEU A 196 -13.62 10.92 -14.80
N LEU A 197 -12.67 11.84 -14.74
CA LEU A 197 -11.71 11.87 -13.64
C LEU A 197 -12.35 12.62 -12.47
N GLU A 198 -13.24 11.93 -11.76
CA GLU A 198 -14.00 12.48 -10.63
C GLU A 198 -13.09 12.93 -9.49
N HIS A 199 -13.42 14.09 -8.89
CA HIS A 199 -12.58 14.69 -7.84
C HIS A 199 -12.60 13.84 -6.56
N ASP A 200 -13.74 13.26 -6.21
CA ASP A 200 -13.86 12.51 -4.96
C ASP A 200 -13.09 11.18 -5.03
N LEU A 201 -12.97 10.58 -6.22
CA LEU A 201 -12.25 9.32 -6.42
C LEU A 201 -10.75 9.53 -6.70
N TYR A 202 -10.40 10.48 -7.57
CA TYR A 202 -9.05 10.60 -8.14
C TYR A 202 -8.30 11.87 -7.73
N ASP A 203 -8.96 12.89 -7.19
CA ASP A 203 -8.33 14.13 -6.70
C ASP A 203 -7.95 14.03 -5.21
N ARG A 204 -7.42 12.86 -4.81
CA ARG A 204 -7.00 12.57 -3.43
C ARG A 204 -5.49 12.73 -3.31
N PHE A 205 -5.02 13.33 -2.20
CA PHE A 205 -3.59 13.55 -1.94
C PHE A 205 -2.80 12.24 -2.04
N ARG A 206 -3.28 11.18 -1.39
CA ARG A 206 -2.64 9.86 -1.43
C ARG A 206 -2.53 9.31 -2.84
N PHE A 207 -3.63 9.25 -3.58
CA PHE A 207 -3.62 8.73 -4.94
C PHE A 207 -2.64 9.51 -5.84
N ARG A 208 -2.65 10.84 -5.74
CA ARG A 208 -1.68 11.70 -6.44
C ARG A 208 -0.23 11.34 -6.08
N GLU A 209 0.09 11.12 -4.81
CA GLU A 209 1.44 10.69 -4.40
C GLU A 209 1.83 9.33 -4.96
N LEU A 210 0.90 8.36 -5.03
CA LEU A 210 1.15 7.06 -5.66
C LEU A 210 1.45 7.19 -7.17
N ILE A 211 0.64 7.98 -7.89
CA ILE A 211 0.89 8.28 -9.31
C ILE A 211 2.23 9.02 -9.49
N SER A 212 2.55 9.95 -8.59
CA SER A 212 3.82 10.69 -8.57
C SER A 212 5.02 9.77 -8.40
N ALA A 213 4.93 8.84 -7.45
CA ALA A 213 5.99 7.89 -7.14
C ALA A 213 6.28 7.01 -8.36
N LEU A 214 5.26 6.44 -8.99
CA LEU A 214 5.42 5.66 -10.21
C LEU A 214 6.05 6.48 -11.34
N ALA A 215 5.50 7.67 -11.62
CA ALA A 215 5.97 8.50 -12.73
C ALA A 215 7.45 8.93 -12.60
N ARG A 216 7.98 8.98 -11.37
CA ARG A 216 9.40 9.27 -11.09
C ARG A 216 10.28 8.03 -10.98
N ARG A 217 9.70 6.84 -10.79
CA ARG A 217 10.43 5.60 -10.48
C ARG A 217 11.41 5.20 -11.56
N HIS A 218 10.95 5.12 -12.81
CA HIS A 218 11.78 4.64 -13.90
C HIS A 218 11.50 5.40 -15.21
N ARG A 219 12.49 5.45 -16.10
CA ARG A 219 12.37 6.12 -17.41
C ARG A 219 11.39 5.47 -18.38
N LEU A 220 10.86 4.30 -18.05
CA LEU A 220 9.81 3.60 -18.82
C LEU A 220 8.47 3.62 -18.09
N SER A 221 8.39 4.30 -16.94
CA SER A 221 7.15 4.41 -16.20
C SER A 221 6.12 5.22 -17.00
N GLU A 222 4.88 4.74 -17.02
CA GLU A 222 3.82 5.27 -17.85
C GLU A 222 2.49 5.31 -17.11
N VAL A 223 1.82 6.46 -17.16
CA VAL A 223 0.47 6.66 -16.64
C VAL A 223 -0.40 7.16 -17.79
N ARG A 224 -1.44 6.42 -18.13
CA ARG A 224 -2.37 6.78 -19.19
C ARG A 224 -3.77 6.91 -18.62
N LEU A 225 -4.39 8.06 -18.83
CA LEU A 225 -5.74 8.37 -18.37
C LEU A 225 -6.63 8.56 -19.60
N LEU A 226 -7.60 7.68 -19.79
CA LEU A 226 -8.55 7.76 -20.90
C LEU A 226 -9.94 8.04 -20.33
N ILE A 227 -10.49 9.22 -20.66
CA ILE A 227 -11.79 9.66 -20.13
C ILE A 227 -12.77 10.05 -21.22
N HIS A 228 -14.06 10.12 -20.90
CA HIS A 228 -15.09 10.55 -21.85
C HIS A 228 -15.22 12.08 -21.91
N ASP A 229 -15.19 12.75 -20.76
CA ASP A 229 -15.42 14.19 -20.67
C ASP A 229 -14.43 14.86 -19.68
N ASP A 230 -13.71 15.87 -20.16
CA ASP A 230 -12.74 16.67 -19.41
C ASP A 230 -13.30 18.02 -18.92
N LYS A 231 -14.54 18.38 -19.28
CA LYS A 231 -15.15 19.64 -18.82
C LYS A 231 -15.12 19.85 -17.31
N PRO A 232 -15.31 18.81 -16.45
CA PRO A 232 -15.18 19.00 -15.01
C PRO A 232 -13.78 19.44 -14.57
N LEU A 233 -12.74 19.00 -15.28
CA LEU A 233 -11.33 19.28 -14.99
C LEU A 233 -10.91 20.69 -15.38
N VAL A 234 -11.64 21.31 -16.31
CA VAL A 234 -11.44 22.71 -16.70
C VAL A 234 -12.08 23.66 -15.69
N LYS A 235 -13.19 23.26 -15.09
CA LYS A 235 -13.96 24.07 -14.13
C LYS A 235 -13.34 24.09 -12.73
N ARG A 236 -12.69 22.99 -12.33
CA ARG A 236 -12.10 22.83 -11.00
C ARG A 236 -10.70 22.22 -11.14
N ARG A 237 -9.76 22.78 -10.38
CA ARG A 237 -8.38 22.33 -10.31
C ARG A 237 -8.33 20.88 -9.80
N HIS A 238 -7.57 20.04 -10.50
CA HIS A 238 -7.42 18.62 -10.20
C HIS A 238 -5.94 18.25 -10.08
N GLN A 239 -5.53 17.60 -8.99
CA GLN A 239 -4.12 17.33 -8.68
C GLN A 239 -3.41 16.45 -9.71
N LEU A 240 -4.10 15.45 -10.28
CA LEU A 240 -3.53 14.65 -11.37
C LEU A 240 -3.29 15.44 -12.67
N VAL A 241 -4.13 16.43 -12.99
CA VAL A 241 -3.93 17.30 -14.14
C VAL A 241 -2.71 18.19 -13.94
N GLU A 242 -2.51 18.71 -12.73
CA GLU A 242 -1.28 19.44 -12.39
C GLU A 242 -0.03 18.56 -12.47
N LEU A 243 -0.13 17.33 -11.96
CA LEU A 243 0.96 16.38 -11.99
C LEU A 243 1.33 16.02 -13.43
N MET A 244 0.33 15.81 -14.29
CA MET A 244 0.49 15.60 -15.72
C MET A 244 1.26 16.74 -16.39
N ARG A 245 0.95 18.00 -16.05
CA ARG A 245 1.68 19.17 -16.59
C ARG A 245 3.14 19.23 -16.14
N ARG A 246 3.45 18.71 -14.95
CA ARG A 246 4.84 18.63 -14.43
C ARG A 246 5.62 17.45 -15.03
N LEU A 247 4.94 16.37 -15.39
CA LEU A 247 5.54 15.12 -15.91
C LEU A 247 4.88 14.67 -17.23
N PRO A 248 4.87 15.51 -18.28
CA PRO A 248 4.09 15.26 -19.50
C PRO A 248 4.61 14.10 -20.35
N SER A 249 5.86 13.67 -20.15
CA SER A 249 6.45 12.50 -20.82
C SER A 249 6.14 11.17 -20.11
N ARG A 250 5.44 11.24 -18.96
CA ARG A 250 5.13 10.08 -18.10
C ARG A 250 3.65 9.91 -17.88
N ILE A 251 2.90 11.01 -17.86
CA ILE A 251 1.48 11.02 -17.59
C ILE A 251 0.79 11.66 -18.79
N GLU A 252 -0.09 10.91 -19.42
CA GLU A 252 -0.85 11.35 -20.58
C GLU A 252 -2.35 11.20 -20.30
N LEU A 253 -3.13 12.18 -20.75
CA LEU A 253 -4.59 12.12 -20.72
C LEU A 253 -5.14 12.27 -22.14
N LYS A 254 -6.05 11.38 -22.52
CA LYS A 254 -6.83 11.45 -23.75
C LYS A 254 -8.32 11.39 -23.48
N LEU A 255 -9.07 11.97 -24.40
CA LEU A 255 -10.50 11.79 -24.52
C LEU A 255 -10.79 10.60 -25.44
N VAL A 256 -11.78 9.79 -25.09
CA VAL A 256 -12.31 8.76 -26.00
C VAL A 256 -12.83 9.40 -27.27
N ASN A 257 -12.96 8.58 -28.31
CA ASN A 257 -13.54 8.98 -29.56
C ASN A 257 -14.82 8.19 -29.79
N ASP A 258 -15.97 8.84 -29.58
CA ASP A 258 -17.30 8.21 -29.64
C ASP A 258 -17.67 7.65 -31.03
N ASP A 259 -16.90 8.00 -32.06
CA ASP A 259 -17.04 7.42 -33.41
C ASP A 259 -16.55 5.95 -33.48
N TYR A 260 -15.92 5.45 -32.43
CA TYR A 260 -15.34 4.10 -32.33
C TYR A 260 -15.92 3.33 -31.13
N PRO A 261 -15.88 1.98 -31.17
CA PRO A 261 -16.31 1.17 -30.03
C PRO A 261 -15.52 1.50 -28.75
N VAL A 262 -16.24 1.67 -27.65
CA VAL A 262 -15.71 1.89 -26.31
C VAL A 262 -16.18 0.79 -25.36
N GLU A 263 -15.49 0.64 -24.24
CA GLU A 263 -15.91 -0.27 -23.17
C GLU A 263 -16.99 0.38 -22.29
N ASP A 264 -17.97 -0.40 -21.85
CA ASP A 264 -19.11 0.12 -21.06
C ASP A 264 -18.82 0.19 -19.55
N GLN A 265 -17.63 -0.23 -19.12
CA GLN A 265 -17.24 -0.31 -17.71
C GLN A 265 -15.88 0.33 -17.47
N PRO A 266 -15.71 1.08 -16.37
CA PRO A 266 -14.43 1.67 -16.01
C PRO A 266 -13.51 0.62 -15.39
N PHE A 267 -12.21 0.79 -15.62
CA PHE A 267 -11.19 -0.05 -15.04
C PHE A 267 -9.85 0.67 -14.88
N MET A 268 -9.06 0.21 -13.93
CA MET A 268 -7.67 0.60 -13.72
C MET A 268 -6.79 -0.64 -13.83
N LEU A 269 -5.77 -0.59 -14.69
CA LEU A 269 -4.80 -1.66 -14.89
C LEU A 269 -3.47 -1.25 -14.28
N ILE A 270 -2.89 -2.15 -13.48
CA ILE A 270 -1.58 -1.98 -12.87
C ILE A 270 -0.64 -3.03 -13.46
N ASP A 271 0.42 -2.55 -14.11
CA ASP A 271 1.41 -3.37 -14.79
C ASP A 271 0.75 -4.41 -15.72
N ARG A 272 1.06 -5.70 -15.54
CA ARG A 272 0.50 -6.80 -16.34
C ARG A 272 -0.42 -7.71 -15.52
N GLU A 273 -0.69 -7.34 -14.27
CA GLU A 273 -1.17 -8.29 -13.25
C GLU A 273 -2.36 -7.75 -12.47
N GLY A 274 -2.34 -6.45 -12.13
CA GLY A 274 -3.37 -5.83 -11.32
C GLY A 274 -4.52 -5.27 -12.15
N VAL A 275 -5.75 -5.49 -11.69
CA VAL A 275 -6.96 -4.85 -12.23
C VAL A 275 -7.91 -4.46 -11.12
N LEU A 276 -8.38 -3.21 -11.16
CA LEU A 276 -9.56 -2.76 -10.43
C LEU A 276 -10.65 -2.45 -11.46
N TYR A 277 -11.81 -3.09 -11.33
CA TYR A 277 -12.89 -3.05 -12.33
C TYR A 277 -14.21 -2.72 -11.64
N ARG A 278 -14.96 -1.74 -12.14
CA ARG A 278 -16.33 -1.45 -11.65
C ARG A 278 -17.35 -1.95 -12.66
N HIS A 279 -18.49 -2.42 -12.17
CA HIS A 279 -19.58 -2.92 -13.01
C HIS A 279 -20.37 -1.80 -13.70
N ASP A 280 -20.22 -0.56 -13.23
CA ASP A 280 -20.94 0.62 -13.70
C ASP A 280 -20.08 1.88 -13.46
N PHE A 281 -20.26 2.93 -14.27
CA PHE A 281 -19.51 4.19 -14.12
C PHE A 281 -19.88 5.00 -12.88
N TYR A 282 -21.08 4.83 -12.34
CA TYR A 282 -21.65 5.67 -11.29
C TYR A 282 -21.72 4.97 -9.93
N LYS A 283 -21.50 3.65 -9.88
CA LYS A 283 -21.57 2.86 -8.64
C LYS A 283 -20.22 2.29 -8.25
N PRO A 284 -19.89 2.28 -6.95
CA PRO A 284 -18.67 1.65 -6.45
C PRO A 284 -18.89 0.14 -6.23
N GLU A 285 -19.42 -0.55 -7.24
CA GLU A 285 -19.64 -2.00 -7.21
C GLU A 285 -18.70 -2.66 -8.21
N GLY A 286 -17.94 -3.65 -7.78
CA GLY A 286 -16.91 -4.25 -8.64
C GLY A 286 -15.98 -5.21 -7.92
N PHE A 287 -14.81 -5.39 -8.53
CA PHE A 287 -13.77 -6.24 -7.98
C PHE A 287 -12.36 -5.70 -8.25
N CYS A 288 -11.43 -6.10 -7.40
CA CYS A 288 -10.00 -5.89 -7.53
C CYS A 288 -9.28 -7.24 -7.53
N ASN A 289 -8.34 -7.43 -8.45
CA ASN A 289 -7.45 -8.57 -8.52
C ASN A 289 -6.01 -8.07 -8.59
N PHE A 290 -5.13 -8.68 -7.80
CA PHE A 290 -3.70 -8.35 -7.75
C PHE A 290 -2.86 -9.30 -8.63
N SER A 291 -3.43 -10.42 -9.06
CA SER A 291 -2.79 -11.42 -9.93
C SER A 291 -3.83 -11.97 -10.93
N ASP A 292 -4.07 -11.23 -12.02
CA ASP A 292 -4.97 -11.61 -13.12
C ASP A 292 -4.46 -11.12 -14.49
N SER A 293 -3.31 -11.66 -14.90
CA SER A 293 -2.71 -11.34 -16.20
C SER A 293 -3.59 -11.65 -17.41
N GLY A 294 -4.48 -12.64 -17.30
CA GLY A 294 -5.43 -12.98 -18.37
C GLY A 294 -6.41 -11.84 -18.65
N ARG A 295 -7.06 -11.32 -17.61
CA ARG A 295 -7.99 -10.19 -17.73
C ARG A 295 -7.26 -8.89 -18.06
N VAL A 296 -6.11 -8.64 -17.44
CA VAL A 296 -5.30 -7.43 -17.72
C VAL A 296 -4.88 -7.40 -19.19
N LYS A 297 -4.54 -8.54 -19.80
CA LYS A 297 -4.23 -8.61 -21.23
C LYS A 297 -5.42 -8.19 -22.09
N LEU A 298 -6.61 -8.76 -21.86
CA LEU A 298 -7.82 -8.45 -22.64
C LEU A 298 -8.20 -6.98 -22.51
N LEU A 299 -8.21 -6.44 -21.29
CA LEU A 299 -8.53 -5.04 -21.03
C LEU A 299 -7.44 -4.10 -21.57
N SER A 300 -6.16 -4.50 -21.54
CA SER A 300 -5.06 -3.73 -22.15
C SER A 300 -5.24 -3.61 -23.66
N GLU A 301 -5.65 -4.69 -24.34
CA GLU A 301 -5.93 -4.66 -25.78
C GLU A 301 -7.10 -3.74 -26.11
N ALA A 302 -8.18 -3.78 -25.32
CA ALA A 302 -9.30 -2.86 -25.45
C ALA A 302 -8.89 -1.40 -25.20
N PHE A 303 -8.20 -1.15 -24.10
CA PHE A 303 -7.66 0.16 -23.75
C PHE A 303 -6.80 0.72 -24.87
N GLN A 304 -5.88 -0.08 -25.43
CA GLN A 304 -4.98 0.37 -26.49
C GLN A 304 -5.76 0.75 -27.76
N ARG A 305 -6.77 -0.03 -28.16
CA ARG A 305 -7.64 0.32 -29.30
C ARG A 305 -8.30 1.68 -29.11
N MET A 306 -8.89 1.91 -27.93
CA MET A 306 -9.52 3.21 -27.62
C MET A 306 -8.49 4.34 -27.51
N TRP A 307 -7.30 4.05 -26.95
CA TRP A 307 -6.20 5.01 -26.78
C TRP A 307 -5.62 5.50 -28.11
N ASP A 308 -5.47 4.60 -29.09
CA ASP A 308 -4.89 4.91 -30.39
C ASP A 308 -5.76 5.88 -31.20
N VAL A 309 -7.08 5.74 -31.11
CA VAL A 309 -8.06 6.66 -31.75
C VAL A 309 -8.47 7.84 -30.87
N GLY A 310 -8.04 7.83 -29.60
CA GLY A 310 -8.33 8.86 -28.61
C GLY A 310 -7.70 10.21 -28.95
N ARG A 311 -8.40 11.28 -28.59
CA ARG A 311 -8.04 12.66 -28.93
C ARG A 311 -7.40 13.34 -27.72
N SER A 312 -6.40 14.19 -27.93
CA SER A 312 -5.89 15.01 -26.83
C SER A 312 -6.89 16.10 -26.46
N SER A 313 -7.01 16.41 -25.17
CA SER A 313 -7.76 17.58 -24.71
C SER A 313 -7.09 18.88 -25.18
N LEU A 314 -7.84 19.73 -25.90
CA LEU A 314 -7.39 21.08 -26.24
C LEU A 314 -7.56 22.04 -25.05
N GLU A 315 -8.62 21.86 -24.26
CA GLU A 315 -8.96 22.73 -23.14
C GLU A 315 -7.91 22.62 -22.02
N LEU A 316 -7.50 21.40 -21.66
CA LEU A 316 -6.49 21.17 -20.63
C LEU A 316 -5.09 21.69 -21.01
N ARG A 317 -4.80 21.80 -22.32
CA ARG A 317 -3.54 22.41 -22.81
C ARG A 317 -3.52 23.93 -22.64
N GLN A 318 -4.70 24.57 -22.61
CA GLN A 318 -4.84 26.03 -22.59
C GLN A 318 -5.05 26.60 -21.18
N LEU A 319 -5.22 25.75 -20.16
CA LEU A 319 -5.39 26.19 -18.78
C LEU A 319 -4.16 26.97 -18.26
N PRO A 320 -4.33 28.16 -17.66
CA PRO A 320 -3.23 28.91 -17.06
C PRO A 320 -2.60 28.12 -15.90
N LEU A 321 -1.33 28.39 -15.61
CA LEU A 321 -0.57 27.75 -14.51
C LEU A 321 -1.02 28.27 -13.15
#